data_AF-A0A166FJF6-F1
#
_entry.id   AF-A0A166FJF6-F1
#
_cell.length_a   1.000
_cell.length_b   1.000
_cell.length_c   1.000
_cell.angle_alpha   90.00
_cell.angle_beta   90.00
_cell.angle_gamma   90.00
#
_symmetry.space_group_name_H-M   'P 1'
#
loop_
_entity.id
_entity.type
_entity.pdbx_description
1 polymer ?
#
loop_
_entity_poly.entity_id
_entity_poly.type
_entity_poly.pdbx_seq_one_letter_code
_entity_poly.pdbx_strand_id
1 'polypeptide(L)'
;MPLEHPSRVYARQLLPMRFGYPLYYPEPLDNLSLELRKRGISIGDVGHVTPEGRFHFAFNIFTPRTNTAINRSGVPDGFLEMTLSVDQDISCLRNKHAEKSELKTEGKSTTSAAGFKLGYQVAISDSESALLTMPDGAMSQDYDRIDRIRRYAIKNALPWYTFINGSLERSAPNGSLYVVTGCDKSTAW
;
A
#
# COMPACT_ATOMS: atom_id res chain seq x y z
N MET A 1 24.21 12.96 -9.27
CA MET A 1 23.08 12.00 -9.36
C MET A 1 21.80 12.77 -9.15
N PRO A 2 20.70 12.49 -9.88
CA PRO A 2 19.40 13.04 -9.52
C PRO A 2 19.07 12.64 -8.08
N LEU A 3 18.53 13.57 -7.28
CA LEU A 3 18.03 13.20 -5.95
C LEU A 3 16.93 12.15 -6.10
N GLU A 4 17.11 11.00 -5.47
CA GLU A 4 16.08 9.96 -5.36
C GLU A 4 14.96 10.48 -4.44
N HIS A 5 13.69 10.29 -4.80
CA HIS A 5 12.56 10.71 -3.95
C HIS A 5 12.57 9.91 -2.62
N PRO A 6 12.31 10.53 -1.45
CA PRO A 6 12.38 9.87 -0.14
C PRO A 6 11.54 8.59 -0.01
N SER A 7 10.42 8.52 -0.73
CA SER A 7 9.56 7.32 -0.80
C SER A 7 10.31 6.05 -1.20
N ARG A 8 11.32 6.17 -2.07
CA ARG A 8 12.09 5.01 -2.54
C ARG A 8 13.07 4.52 -1.49
N VAL A 9 13.71 5.45 -0.77
CA VAL A 9 14.54 5.12 0.40
C VAL A 9 13.67 4.48 1.47
N TYR A 10 12.54 5.10 1.81
CA TYR A 10 11.57 4.60 2.77
C TYR A 10 11.14 3.16 2.43
N ALA A 11 10.77 2.91 1.17
CA ALA A 11 10.38 1.58 0.75
C ALA A 11 11.52 0.57 0.76
N ARG A 12 12.71 0.95 0.27
CA ARG A 12 13.90 0.10 0.30
C ARG A 12 14.27 -0.34 1.70
N GLN A 13 14.12 0.54 2.69
CA GLN A 13 14.45 0.25 4.08
C GLN A 13 13.39 -0.61 4.79
N LEU A 14 12.09 -0.37 4.57
CA LEU A 14 11.04 -1.12 5.29
C LEU A 14 10.61 -2.43 4.60
N LEU A 15 10.79 -2.58 3.28
CA LEU A 15 10.44 -3.82 2.55
C LEU A 15 11.04 -5.10 3.16
N PRO A 16 12.32 -5.13 3.61
CA PRO A 16 12.91 -6.30 4.28
C PRO A 16 12.17 -6.77 5.53
N MET A 17 11.36 -5.92 6.18
CA MET A 17 10.56 -6.29 7.35
C MET A 17 9.35 -7.18 7.02
N ARG A 18 8.99 -7.32 5.73
CA ARG A 18 7.95 -8.22 5.22
C ARG A 18 6.51 -7.95 5.71
N PHE A 19 6.17 -6.71 6.04
CA PHE A 19 4.79 -6.27 6.32
C PHE A 19 4.02 -5.80 5.07
N GLY A 20 4.47 -6.18 3.88
CA GLY A 20 3.92 -5.69 2.60
C GLY A 20 4.70 -4.51 2.04
N TYR A 21 4.11 -3.81 1.06
CA TYR A 21 4.75 -2.65 0.43
C TYR A 21 4.50 -1.39 1.28
N PRO A 22 5.53 -0.76 1.84
CA PRO A 22 5.40 0.46 2.65
C PRO A 22 5.07 1.67 1.75
N LEU A 23 3.92 2.30 2.00
CA LEU A 23 3.52 3.53 1.30
C LEU A 23 4.06 4.75 2.06
N TYR A 24 4.68 5.68 1.32
CA TYR A 24 5.18 6.93 1.90
C TYR A 24 4.03 7.90 2.17
N TYR A 25 3.00 7.86 1.33
CA TYR A 25 1.79 8.64 1.46
C TYR A 25 0.60 7.67 1.43
N PRO A 26 0.23 7.06 2.57
CA PRO A 26 -0.85 6.08 2.66
C PRO A 26 -2.25 6.72 2.61
N GLU A 27 -2.34 8.03 2.85
CA GLU A 27 -3.58 8.82 2.87
C GLU A 27 -4.35 8.79 1.53
N PRO A 28 -5.69 8.61 1.57
CA PRO A 28 -6.52 8.77 0.38
C PRO A 28 -6.53 10.23 -0.07
N LEU A 29 -6.69 10.47 -1.38
CA LEU A 29 -6.81 11.85 -1.89
C LEU A 29 -8.16 12.47 -1.49
N ASP A 30 -8.15 13.76 -1.17
CA ASP A 30 -9.35 14.51 -0.77
C ASP A 30 -10.41 14.59 -1.87
N ASN A 31 -10.00 14.53 -3.13
CA ASN A 31 -10.89 14.56 -4.29
C ASN A 31 -11.59 13.21 -4.56
N LEU A 32 -11.31 12.16 -3.77
CA LEU A 32 -12.04 10.90 -3.85
C LEU A 32 -13.42 11.01 -3.21
N SER A 33 -14.35 10.17 -3.66
CA SER A 33 -15.67 10.04 -3.05
C SER A 33 -15.55 9.71 -1.56
N LEU A 34 -16.55 10.09 -0.77
CA LEU A 34 -16.56 9.78 0.66
C LEU A 34 -16.43 8.27 0.93
N GLU A 35 -17.04 7.45 0.09
CA GLU A 35 -16.95 5.99 0.18
C GLU A 35 -15.52 5.48 -0.01
N LEU A 36 -14.81 5.94 -1.05
CA LEU A 36 -13.42 5.56 -1.29
C LEU A 36 -12.48 6.09 -0.20
N ARG A 37 -12.72 7.31 0.31
CA ARG A 37 -11.92 7.86 1.42
C ARG A 37 -12.11 7.06 2.71
N LYS A 38 -13.35 6.72 3.07
CA LYS A 38 -13.66 5.92 4.27
C LYS A 38 -13.11 4.49 4.18
N ARG A 39 -13.20 3.88 3.00
CA ARG A 39 -12.69 2.52 2.75
C ARG A 39 -11.17 2.47 2.74
N GLY A 40 -10.54 3.50 2.19
CA GLY A 40 -9.11 3.52 1.89
C GLY A 40 -8.72 2.42 0.90
N ILE A 41 -7.42 2.14 0.84
CA ILE A 41 -6.88 0.99 0.11
C ILE A 41 -7.41 -0.28 0.76
N SER A 42 -7.87 -1.24 -0.03
CA SER A 42 -8.41 -2.50 0.48
C SER A 42 -8.09 -3.69 -0.42
N ILE A 43 -8.25 -4.89 0.15
CA ILE A 43 -8.05 -6.16 -0.53
C ILE A 43 -8.80 -6.20 -1.89
N GLY A 44 -8.08 -6.63 -2.92
CA GLY A 44 -8.53 -6.71 -4.31
C GLY A 44 -8.34 -5.44 -5.13
N ASP A 45 -7.87 -4.34 -4.54
CA ASP A 45 -7.57 -3.12 -5.28
C ASP A 45 -6.42 -3.36 -6.25
N VAL A 46 -6.63 -2.98 -7.51
CA VAL A 46 -5.64 -3.01 -8.58
C VAL A 46 -5.18 -1.59 -8.84
N GLY A 47 -3.87 -1.39 -8.97
CA GLY A 47 -3.29 -0.09 -9.20
C GLY A 47 -1.78 -0.19 -9.38
N HIS A 48 -1.10 0.94 -9.26
CA HIS A 48 0.36 1.02 -9.21
C HIS A 48 0.80 1.96 -8.11
N VAL A 49 2.03 1.82 -7.64
CA VAL A 49 2.64 2.79 -6.72
C VAL A 49 3.30 3.90 -7.54
N THR A 50 2.96 5.16 -7.25
CA THR A 50 3.54 6.32 -7.93
C THR A 50 4.98 6.59 -7.45
N PRO A 51 5.80 7.33 -8.21
CA PRO A 51 7.15 7.70 -7.79
C PRO A 51 7.20 8.39 -6.42
N GLU A 52 6.15 9.13 -6.04
CA GLU A 52 6.03 9.83 -4.77
C GLU A 52 5.68 8.89 -3.60
N GLY A 53 5.39 7.60 -3.87
CA GLY A 53 5.10 6.58 -2.87
C GLY A 53 3.63 6.46 -2.46
N ARG A 54 2.71 6.83 -3.36
CA ARG A 54 1.26 6.66 -3.19
C ARG A 54 0.76 5.44 -3.94
N PHE A 55 -0.27 4.77 -3.44
CA PHE A 55 -1.00 3.80 -4.24
C PHE A 55 -2.07 4.49 -5.10
N HIS A 56 -1.99 4.33 -6.41
CA HIS A 56 -2.93 4.89 -7.38
C HIS A 56 -3.97 3.85 -7.81
N PHE A 57 -5.07 3.79 -7.05
CA PHE A 57 -6.20 2.87 -7.25
C PHE A 57 -6.86 3.01 -8.62
N ALA A 58 -7.05 1.91 -9.35
CA ALA A 58 -7.74 1.85 -10.64
C ALA A 58 -9.14 1.24 -10.53
N PHE A 59 -9.24 0.01 -10.02
CA PHE A 59 -10.48 -0.73 -9.82
C PHE A 59 -10.27 -1.83 -8.77
N ASN A 60 -11.34 -2.46 -8.30
CA ASN A 60 -11.30 -3.57 -7.35
C ASN A 60 -11.84 -4.86 -7.98
N ILE A 61 -11.09 -5.96 -7.87
CA ILE A 61 -11.43 -7.26 -8.49
C ILE A 61 -12.63 -7.98 -7.87
N PHE A 62 -12.97 -7.65 -6.63
CA PHE A 62 -14.10 -8.24 -5.89
C PHE A 62 -15.36 -7.38 -5.98
N THR A 63 -15.29 -6.24 -6.68
CA THR A 63 -16.39 -5.31 -6.82
C THR A 63 -16.97 -5.37 -8.23
N PRO A 64 -18.30 -5.51 -8.40
CA PRO A 64 -18.91 -5.55 -9.72
C PRO A 64 -18.62 -4.31 -10.55
N ARG A 65 -18.65 -4.47 -11.88
CA ARG A 65 -18.65 -3.35 -12.83
C ARG A 65 -19.81 -2.38 -12.58
N THR A 66 -20.96 -2.89 -12.13
CA THR A 66 -22.16 -2.10 -11.87
C THR A 66 -22.03 -1.21 -10.63
N ASN A 67 -21.10 -1.50 -9.73
CA ASN A 67 -20.82 -0.64 -8.58
C ASN A 67 -19.83 0.47 -8.99
N THR A 68 -20.39 1.54 -9.56
CA THR A 68 -19.66 2.75 -9.97
C THR A 68 -19.22 3.63 -8.80
N ALA A 69 -19.60 3.31 -7.55
CA ALA A 69 -19.15 4.06 -6.39
C ALA A 69 -17.71 3.69 -6.02
N ILE A 70 -17.34 2.41 -6.16
CA ILE A 70 -15.97 1.90 -6.02
C ILE A 70 -15.26 1.88 -7.37
N ASN A 71 -15.80 1.17 -8.37
CA ASN A 71 -15.22 1.06 -9.70
C ASN A 71 -15.63 2.25 -10.59
N ARG A 72 -15.47 3.47 -10.07
CA ARG A 72 -15.89 4.73 -10.70
C ARG A 72 -15.21 5.03 -12.03
N SER A 73 -13.99 4.54 -12.20
CA SER A 73 -13.22 4.70 -13.44
C SER A 73 -13.53 3.60 -14.47
N GLY A 74 -14.53 2.76 -14.19
CA GLY A 74 -14.81 1.55 -14.96
C GLY A 74 -13.87 0.41 -14.57
N VAL A 75 -13.88 -0.63 -15.39
CA VAL A 75 -13.06 -1.84 -15.24
C VAL A 75 -12.61 -2.31 -16.63
N PRO A 76 -11.54 -3.13 -16.72
CA PRO A 76 -11.05 -3.66 -17.98
C PRO A 76 -12.12 -4.40 -18.80
N ASP A 77 -11.96 -4.44 -20.12
CA ASP A 77 -12.84 -5.21 -21.00
C ASP A 77 -12.80 -6.70 -20.67
N GLY A 78 -13.98 -7.33 -20.72
CA GLY A 78 -14.14 -8.74 -20.32
C GLY A 78 -13.95 -9.01 -18.82
N PHE A 79 -13.89 -7.97 -17.98
CA PHE A 79 -13.79 -8.13 -16.53
C PHE A 79 -14.91 -9.01 -15.96
N LEU A 80 -14.50 -10.05 -15.25
CA LEU A 80 -15.37 -10.93 -14.47
C LEU A 80 -14.99 -10.80 -13.00
N GLU A 81 -15.90 -10.34 -12.16
CA GLU A 81 -15.65 -10.18 -10.73
C GLU A 81 -15.25 -11.50 -10.07
N MET A 82 -14.32 -11.43 -9.12
CA MET A 82 -14.04 -12.54 -8.23
C MET A 82 -15.05 -12.56 -7.08
N THR A 83 -15.50 -13.75 -6.70
CA THR A 83 -16.31 -13.91 -5.49
C THR A 83 -15.44 -13.79 -4.24
N LEU A 84 -15.88 -12.95 -3.31
CA LEU A 84 -15.31 -12.75 -1.99
C LEU A 84 -16.32 -13.12 -0.91
N SER A 85 -15.97 -14.04 -0.03
CA SER A 85 -16.69 -14.24 1.23
C SER A 85 -15.85 -13.69 2.37
N VAL A 86 -16.25 -12.54 2.93
CA VAL A 86 -15.47 -11.86 3.97
C VAL A 86 -15.14 -12.79 5.14
N ASP A 87 -16.12 -13.56 5.61
CA ASP A 87 -15.96 -14.45 6.77
C ASP A 87 -15.06 -15.67 6.48
N GLN A 88 -14.88 -16.06 5.21
CA GLN A 88 -14.14 -17.27 4.83
C GLN A 88 -12.81 -17.00 4.14
N ASP A 89 -12.64 -15.81 3.58
CA ASP A 89 -11.50 -15.46 2.74
C ASP A 89 -10.62 -14.36 3.36
N ILE A 90 -11.09 -13.64 4.40
CA ILE A 90 -10.34 -12.54 5.03
C ILE A 90 -10.06 -12.84 6.50
N SER A 91 -8.78 -12.89 6.85
CA SER A 91 -8.31 -12.84 8.22
C SER A 91 -8.11 -11.40 8.69
N CYS A 92 -8.53 -11.10 9.92
CA CYS A 92 -8.38 -9.77 10.53
C CYS A 92 -7.71 -9.87 11.89
N LEU A 93 -6.60 -9.14 12.07
CA LEU A 93 -5.91 -9.02 13.36
C LEU A 93 -5.97 -7.57 13.83
N ARG A 94 -6.85 -7.30 14.80
CA ARG A 94 -7.14 -5.93 15.26
C ARG A 94 -5.93 -5.19 15.84
N ASN A 95 -5.05 -5.91 16.53
CA ASN A 95 -3.90 -5.35 17.22
C ASN A 95 -2.60 -5.95 16.64
N LYS A 96 -2.46 -5.90 15.31
CA LYS A 96 -1.25 -6.39 14.63
C LYS A 96 -0.01 -5.65 15.13
N HIS A 97 -0.14 -4.33 15.29
CA HIS A 97 0.84 -3.47 15.92
C HIS A 97 0.20 -2.79 17.12
N ALA A 98 0.88 -2.81 18.26
CA ALA A 98 0.38 -2.19 19.48
C ALA A 98 0.38 -0.66 19.38
N GLU A 99 -0.41 0.01 20.23
CA GLU A 99 -0.32 1.46 20.39
C GLU A 99 1.12 1.90 20.70
N LYS A 100 1.52 3.05 20.13
CA LYS A 100 2.86 3.64 20.27
C LYS A 100 3.99 2.72 19.77
N SER A 101 3.69 1.86 18.81
CA SER A 101 4.70 1.02 18.17
C SER A 101 5.47 1.78 17.10
N GLU A 102 6.68 1.31 16.82
CA GLU A 102 7.57 1.88 15.83
C GLU A 102 8.18 0.76 14.98
N LEU A 103 8.20 0.94 13.67
CA LEU A 103 9.01 0.14 12.75
C LEU A 103 10.19 0.99 12.31
N LYS A 104 11.41 0.56 12.67
CA LYS A 104 12.63 1.28 12.33
C LYS A 104 13.68 0.37 11.76
N THR A 105 14.40 0.86 10.77
CA THR A 105 15.67 0.27 10.34
C THR A 105 16.81 0.95 11.07
N GLU A 106 17.74 0.18 11.63
CA GLU A 106 18.92 0.76 12.26
C GLU A 106 19.87 1.28 11.18
N GLY A 107 20.02 2.60 11.10
CA GLY A 107 21.20 3.20 10.50
C GLY A 107 22.39 2.96 11.43
N LYS A 108 23.53 2.48 10.91
CA LYS A 108 24.76 2.41 11.71
C LYS A 108 25.10 3.83 12.16
N SER A 109 25.04 4.06 13.47
CA SER A 109 25.33 5.35 14.08
C SER A 109 26.49 5.19 15.06
N THR A 110 27.57 5.94 14.85
CA THR A 110 28.62 6.15 15.85
C THR A 110 28.11 7.18 16.85
N THR A 111 27.84 6.75 18.07
CA THR A 111 27.33 7.61 19.14
C THR A 111 28.44 8.52 19.69
N SER A 112 28.22 9.84 19.67
CA SER A 112 28.88 10.76 20.62
C SER A 112 27.92 11.01 21.79
N ALA A 113 28.29 10.56 22.97
CA ALA A 113 27.49 10.68 24.18
C ALA A 113 27.41 12.13 24.66
N ALA A 114 26.19 12.67 24.80
CA ALA A 114 25.75 13.52 25.92
C ALA A 114 24.32 14.02 25.71
N GLY A 115 23.49 13.92 26.76
CA GLY A 115 22.37 14.85 26.99
C GLY A 115 20.98 14.35 26.61
N PHE A 116 20.26 13.87 27.62
CA PHE A 116 18.80 13.69 27.62
C PHE A 116 18.05 14.93 27.08
N LYS A 117 17.27 14.74 26.02
CA LYS A 117 16.03 15.47 25.70
C LYS A 117 15.21 14.57 24.78
N LEU A 118 13.90 14.51 25.02
CA LEU A 118 12.92 13.92 24.11
C LEU A 118 12.90 14.73 22.81
N GLY A 119 13.86 14.43 21.94
CA GLY A 119 14.12 15.07 20.67
C GLY A 119 14.95 14.07 19.89
N TYR A 120 14.37 13.59 18.79
CA TYR A 120 14.99 12.67 17.84
C TYR A 120 16.45 13.09 17.62
N GLN A 121 17.40 12.32 18.14
CA GLN A 121 18.81 12.50 17.82
C GLN A 121 19.01 11.98 16.40
N VAL A 122 18.85 12.88 15.42
CA VAL A 122 19.26 12.61 14.04
C VAL A 122 20.78 12.71 14.02
N ALA A 123 21.43 11.59 14.34
CA ALA A 123 22.83 11.43 13.99
C ALA A 123 22.91 11.37 12.46
N ILE A 124 23.64 12.31 11.86
CA ILE A 124 23.92 12.30 10.43
C ILE A 124 24.73 11.03 10.17
N SER A 125 24.10 10.07 9.50
CA SER A 125 24.69 8.80 9.11
C SER A 125 24.72 8.75 7.60
N ASP A 126 25.81 8.24 7.03
CA ASP A 126 25.89 7.89 5.60
C ASP A 126 25.00 6.69 5.26
N SER A 127 24.35 6.08 6.27
CA SER A 127 23.40 5.00 6.08
C SER A 127 21.95 5.52 6.04
N GLU A 128 21.26 5.14 4.99
CA GLU A 128 19.82 5.33 4.85
C GLU A 128 19.08 4.61 5.96
N SER A 129 18.04 5.26 6.50
CA SER A 129 17.14 4.68 7.47
C SER A 129 15.70 5.11 7.19
N ALA A 130 14.76 4.37 7.75
CA ALA A 130 13.34 4.66 7.74
C ALA A 130 12.74 4.36 9.10
N LEU A 131 11.79 5.22 9.50
CA LEU A 131 11.01 5.12 10.72
C LEU A 131 9.54 5.28 10.35
N LEU A 132 8.69 4.36 10.81
CA LEU A 132 7.24 4.46 10.80
C LEU A 132 6.76 4.37 12.24
N THR A 133 6.12 5.44 12.71
CA THR A 133 5.47 5.45 14.02
C THR A 133 4.00 5.07 13.86
N MET A 134 3.41 4.40 14.85
CA MET A 134 1.98 4.09 14.87
C MET A 134 1.43 4.41 16.27
N PRO A 135 1.15 5.68 16.58
CA PRO A 135 0.69 6.11 17.90
C PRO A 135 -0.54 5.34 18.38
N ASP A 136 -1.49 5.10 17.48
CA ASP A 136 -2.74 4.39 17.76
C ASP A 136 -2.65 2.88 17.44
N GLY A 137 -1.45 2.38 17.10
CA GLY A 137 -1.25 1.02 16.63
C GLY A 137 -1.82 0.79 15.24
N ALA A 138 -1.96 -0.48 14.84
CA ALA A 138 -2.53 -0.82 13.54
C ALA A 138 -3.18 -2.22 13.55
N MET A 139 -4.22 -2.35 12.73
CA MET A 139 -4.84 -3.64 12.42
C MET A 139 -4.33 -4.19 11.09
N SER A 140 -4.28 -5.51 10.93
CA SER A 140 -4.08 -6.16 9.62
C SER A 140 -5.38 -6.75 9.10
N GLN A 141 -5.57 -6.71 7.78
CA GLN A 141 -6.49 -7.55 7.05
C GLN A 141 -5.74 -8.27 5.94
N ASP A 142 -5.86 -9.59 5.85
CA ASP A 142 -5.18 -10.41 4.85
C ASP A 142 -6.16 -11.34 4.13
N TYR A 143 -5.97 -11.51 2.82
CA TYR A 143 -6.72 -12.48 2.02
C TYR A 143 -6.04 -13.85 2.09
N ASP A 144 -6.74 -14.84 2.62
CA ASP A 144 -6.13 -16.14 2.97
C ASP A 144 -5.78 -16.98 1.74
N ARG A 145 -6.52 -16.80 0.64
CA ARG A 145 -6.41 -17.66 -0.56
C ARG A 145 -5.60 -17.00 -1.68
N ILE A 146 -4.44 -16.44 -1.36
CA ILE A 146 -3.61 -15.61 -2.28
C ILE A 146 -3.44 -16.23 -3.68
N ASP A 147 -3.33 -17.56 -3.80
CA ASP A 147 -3.21 -18.24 -5.10
C ASP A 147 -4.44 -18.08 -6.03
N ARG A 148 -5.63 -17.80 -5.49
CA ARG A 148 -6.81 -17.43 -6.30
C ARG A 148 -6.59 -16.08 -6.97
N ILE A 149 -6.15 -15.08 -6.20
CA ILE A 149 -5.84 -13.74 -6.73
C ILE A 149 -4.70 -13.84 -7.73
N ARG A 150 -3.63 -14.58 -7.40
CA ARG A 150 -2.48 -14.76 -8.30
C ARG A 150 -2.88 -15.34 -9.66
N ARG A 151 -3.64 -16.44 -9.68
CA ARG A 151 -4.11 -17.05 -10.95
C ARG A 151 -5.01 -16.10 -11.74
N TYR A 152 -5.90 -15.40 -11.06
CA TYR A 152 -6.78 -14.41 -11.69
C TYR A 152 -5.98 -13.23 -12.27
N ALA A 153 -5.00 -12.71 -11.53
CA ALA A 153 -4.14 -11.64 -11.99
C ALA A 153 -3.30 -12.05 -13.20
N ILE A 154 -2.68 -13.24 -13.19
CA ILE A 154 -1.92 -13.75 -14.34
C ILE A 154 -2.79 -13.83 -15.60
N LYS A 155 -4.02 -14.34 -15.47
CA LYS A 155 -4.96 -14.46 -16.59
C LYS A 155 -5.37 -13.10 -17.17
N ASN A 156 -5.43 -12.06 -16.33
CA ASN A 156 -5.97 -10.75 -16.71
C ASN A 156 -4.91 -9.64 -16.81
N ALA A 157 -3.63 -9.94 -16.61
CA ALA A 157 -2.55 -8.95 -16.53
C ALA A 157 -2.49 -8.03 -17.76
N LEU A 158 -2.64 -8.61 -18.96
CA LEU A 158 -2.62 -7.84 -20.21
C LEU A 158 -3.84 -6.90 -20.34
N PRO A 159 -5.11 -7.36 -20.24
CA PRO A 159 -6.26 -6.47 -20.21
C PRO A 159 -6.16 -5.35 -19.16
N TRP A 160 -5.62 -5.65 -17.97
CA TRP A 160 -5.44 -4.65 -16.92
C TRP A 160 -4.42 -3.58 -17.30
N TYR A 161 -3.28 -3.99 -17.87
CA TYR A 161 -2.26 -3.06 -18.34
C TYR A 161 -2.79 -2.16 -19.46
N THR A 162 -3.50 -2.74 -20.43
CA THR A 162 -4.14 -1.98 -21.51
C THR A 162 -5.19 -1.00 -20.98
N PHE A 163 -6.02 -1.42 -20.02
CA PHE A 163 -7.02 -0.54 -19.42
C PHE A 163 -6.37 0.62 -18.63
N ILE A 164 -5.40 0.32 -17.77
CA ILE A 164 -4.75 1.31 -16.90
C ILE A 164 -3.93 2.33 -17.71
N ASN A 165 -3.24 1.89 -18.77
CA ASN A 165 -2.40 2.78 -19.56
C ASN A 165 -3.07 3.36 -20.80
N GLY A 166 -4.06 2.65 -21.36
CA GLY A 166 -4.88 3.13 -22.47
C GLY A 166 -6.06 3.96 -21.97
N SER A 167 -7.08 3.31 -21.41
CA SER A 167 -8.32 3.98 -21.01
C SER A 167 -8.17 4.99 -19.87
N LEU A 168 -7.26 4.72 -18.91
CA LEU A 168 -7.02 5.62 -17.78
C LEU A 168 -5.78 6.51 -17.93
N GLU A 169 -4.99 6.32 -18.99
CA GLU A 169 -3.81 7.14 -19.34
C GLU A 169 -2.76 7.28 -18.22
N ARG A 170 -2.59 6.26 -17.37
CA ARG A 170 -1.80 6.39 -16.14
C ARG A 170 -0.31 6.15 -16.27
N SER A 171 0.17 5.77 -17.46
CA SER A 171 1.59 5.55 -17.75
C SER A 171 2.33 4.66 -16.73
N ALA A 172 1.63 3.67 -16.18
CA ALA A 172 2.18 2.70 -15.25
C ALA A 172 3.27 1.85 -15.95
N PRO A 173 4.52 1.82 -15.45
CA PRO A 173 5.59 1.03 -16.05
C PRO A 173 5.25 -0.47 -16.16
N ASN A 174 5.88 -1.18 -17.09
CA ASN A 174 5.74 -2.64 -17.17
C ASN A 174 6.19 -3.30 -15.86
N GLY A 175 5.41 -4.25 -15.36
CA GLY A 175 5.65 -4.93 -14.08
C GLY A 175 5.36 -4.10 -12.83
N SER A 176 4.78 -2.90 -12.95
CA SER A 176 4.46 -2.03 -11.80
C SER A 176 3.03 -2.14 -11.28
N LEU A 177 2.21 -3.01 -11.88
CA LEU A 177 0.85 -3.23 -11.41
C LEU A 177 0.84 -4.12 -10.18
N TYR A 178 0.09 -3.69 -9.17
CA TYR A 178 -0.12 -4.41 -7.92
C TYR A 178 -1.58 -4.80 -7.78
N VAL A 179 -1.82 -5.93 -7.12
CA VAL A 179 -3.10 -6.29 -6.55
C VAL A 179 -2.92 -6.36 -5.04
N VAL A 180 -3.74 -5.63 -4.29
CA VAL A 180 -3.70 -5.63 -2.83
C VAL A 180 -4.24 -6.97 -2.32
N THR A 181 -3.40 -7.76 -1.67
CA THR A 181 -3.80 -9.04 -1.06
C THR A 181 -3.96 -8.94 0.45
N GLY A 182 -3.50 -7.85 1.04
CA GLY A 182 -3.62 -7.56 2.47
C GLY A 182 -3.24 -6.10 2.72
N CYS A 183 -3.60 -5.58 3.88
CA CYS A 183 -3.29 -4.22 4.29
C CYS A 183 -3.24 -4.08 5.82
N ASP A 184 -2.19 -3.42 6.29
CA ASP A 184 -2.13 -2.86 7.65
C ASP A 184 -2.74 -1.45 7.62
N LYS A 185 -3.67 -1.17 8.53
CA LYS A 185 -4.38 0.12 8.63
C LYS A 185 -4.20 0.72 10.02
N SER A 186 -3.80 1.98 10.05
CA SER A 186 -3.72 2.81 11.25
C SER A 186 -4.53 4.10 11.06
N THR A 187 -4.96 4.70 12.18
CA THR A 187 -5.58 6.03 12.22
C THR A 187 -4.57 7.16 12.36
N ALA A 188 -3.33 6.86 12.74
CA ALA A 188 -2.24 7.82 12.88
C ALA A 188 -0.89 7.16 12.59
N TRP A 189 -0.01 7.81 11.81
CA TRP A 189 1.30 7.28 11.44
C TRP A 189 2.40 8.35 11.30
#